data_AF-A0A6C0K675-F1
#
_entry.id   AF-A0A6C0K675-F1
#
_cell.length_a   1.000
_cell.length_b   1.000
_cell.length_c   1.000
_cell.angle_alpha   90.00
_cell.angle_beta   90.00
_cell.angle_gamma   90.00
#
_symmetry.space_group_name_H-M   'P 1'
#
loop_
_entity.id
_entity.type
_entity.pdbx_description
1 polymer ?
#
loop_
_entity_poly.entity_id
_entity_poly.type
_entity_poly.pdbx_seq_one_letter_code
_entity_poly.pdbx_strand_id
1 'polypeptide(L)'
;MGQQLFTHHDKYHLHKVLGFGCLFNFFLRIYWLLAYGSMYIYADSPHLPHSPLSLLIPVAHLTLSLSSLIFQVPLTRLNSKIIIWKELQLHNMVFTSRSAMIMIYSIICIRNDIDMSNKYYYLYQIGKLAIVVFHHMLADYITLKYNTNEKTTTRDINWENIPDNVKKSLKQYYAICQILAINALILTDNDKTGSGAIEAAFLVMFPIQLSTFLMTLVRKSIITNIHWHIFYALSLVSPFFIVINMLGNANMNNNDNSKNKLEVAKIYLPILYIIFRLQYNFNKYYLMFHIFIINQYIQYKNSRIML
;
A
#
# COMPACT_ATOMS: atom_id res chain seq x y z
N MET A 1 5.94 -4.04 -34.51
CA MET A 1 5.93 -5.49 -34.17
C MET A 1 5.72 -5.62 -32.68
N GLY A 2 4.54 -6.09 -32.24
CA GLY A 2 4.25 -6.30 -30.83
C GLY A 2 5.07 -7.48 -30.28
N GLN A 3 5.86 -7.25 -29.24
CA GLN A 3 6.57 -8.33 -28.55
C GLN A 3 5.57 -9.17 -27.74
N GLN A 4 5.68 -10.49 -27.80
CA GLN A 4 4.84 -11.39 -27.03
C GLN A 4 4.96 -11.12 -25.52
N LEU A 5 3.83 -11.20 -24.81
CA LEU A 5 3.80 -11.02 -23.35
C LEU A 5 4.58 -12.13 -22.62
N PHE A 6 4.81 -13.27 -23.26
CA PHE A 6 5.62 -14.37 -22.77
C PHE A 6 7.08 -14.26 -23.26
N THR A 7 8.04 -14.13 -22.34
CA THR A 7 9.49 -14.13 -22.62
C THR A 7 10.18 -15.41 -22.13
N HIS A 8 11.25 -15.85 -22.80
CA HIS A 8 12.02 -17.04 -22.38
C HIS A 8 12.86 -16.85 -21.11
N HIS A 9 13.03 -15.61 -20.62
CA HIS A 9 13.79 -15.30 -19.40
C HIS A 9 13.16 -15.83 -18.10
N ASP A 10 11.92 -16.31 -18.15
CA ASP A 10 11.28 -17.03 -17.04
C ASP A 10 11.19 -18.52 -17.42
N LYS A 11 12.24 -19.29 -17.08
CA LYS A 11 12.48 -20.68 -17.54
C LYS A 11 11.31 -21.63 -17.23
N TYR A 12 10.57 -21.34 -16.15
CA TYR A 12 9.41 -22.13 -15.71
C TYR A 12 8.08 -21.35 -15.78
N HIS A 13 8.10 -20.13 -16.32
CA HIS A 13 6.95 -19.23 -16.38
C HIS A 13 6.28 -18.92 -15.02
N LEU A 14 7.00 -19.18 -13.92
CA LEU A 14 6.48 -19.08 -12.55
C LEU A 14 6.14 -17.63 -12.21
N HIS A 15 7.03 -16.69 -12.51
CA HIS A 15 6.79 -15.27 -12.23
C HIS A 15 5.57 -14.75 -13.01
N LYS A 16 5.39 -15.21 -14.25
CA LYS A 16 4.25 -14.80 -15.07
C LYS A 16 2.93 -15.35 -14.56
N VAL A 17 2.86 -16.67 -14.33
CA VAL A 17 1.64 -17.33 -13.84
C VAL A 17 1.23 -16.73 -12.50
N LEU A 18 2.20 -16.55 -11.61
CA LEU A 18 1.98 -15.94 -10.31
C LEU A 18 1.60 -14.46 -10.44
N GLY A 19 2.19 -13.72 -11.37
CA GLY A 19 1.84 -12.34 -11.68
C GLY A 19 0.39 -12.18 -12.15
N PHE A 20 -0.05 -13.03 -13.08
CA PHE A 20 -1.45 -13.07 -13.52
C PHE A 20 -2.41 -13.49 -12.41
N GLY A 21 -2.03 -14.48 -11.60
CA GLY A 21 -2.80 -14.90 -10.43
C GLY A 21 -3.00 -13.78 -9.41
N CYS A 22 -1.93 -13.06 -9.07
CA CYS A 22 -1.99 -11.89 -8.19
C CYS A 22 -2.81 -10.75 -8.79
N LEU A 23 -2.70 -10.49 -10.09
CA LEU A 23 -3.48 -9.44 -10.76
C LEU A 23 -4.98 -9.78 -10.78
N PHE A 24 -5.33 -11.03 -11.10
CA PHE A 24 -6.71 -11.50 -11.02
C PHE A 24 -7.25 -11.42 -9.58
N ASN A 25 -6.42 -11.78 -8.59
CA ASN A 25 -6.77 -11.64 -7.18
C ASN A 25 -7.10 -10.19 -6.80
N PHE A 26 -6.31 -9.20 -7.26
CA PHE A 26 -6.65 -7.79 -7.03
C PHE A 26 -8.01 -7.41 -7.61
N PHE A 27 -8.27 -7.73 -8.88
CA PHE A 27 -9.54 -7.36 -9.51
C PHE A 27 -10.74 -8.03 -8.85
N LEU A 28 -10.64 -9.32 -8.51
CA LEU A 28 -11.69 -10.04 -7.80
C LEU A 28 -12.00 -9.42 -6.43
N ARG A 29 -10.96 -9.11 -5.66
CA ARG A 29 -11.10 -8.55 -4.30
C ARG A 29 -11.63 -7.11 -4.33
N ILE A 30 -11.12 -6.28 -5.24
CA ILE A 30 -11.64 -4.92 -5.44
C ILE A 30 -13.10 -4.95 -5.90
N TYR A 31 -13.47 -5.88 -6.79
CA TYR A 31 -14.87 -6.08 -7.17
C TYR A 31 -15.75 -6.43 -5.95
N TRP A 32 -15.31 -7.36 -5.09
CA TRP A 32 -16.04 -7.69 -3.86
C TRP A 32 -16.15 -6.53 -2.89
N LEU A 33 -15.10 -5.70 -2.76
CA LEU A 33 -15.17 -4.49 -1.96
C LEU A 33 -16.25 -3.53 -2.46
N LEU A 34 -16.35 -3.34 -3.78
CA LEU A 34 -17.33 -2.43 -4.38
C LEU A 34 -18.75 -3.00 -4.35
N ALA A 35 -18.92 -4.31 -4.55
CA ALA A 35 -20.23 -4.96 -4.60
C ALA A 35 -20.81 -5.29 -3.22
N TYR A 36 -19.95 -5.67 -2.27
CA TYR A 36 -20.36 -6.22 -0.97
C TYR A 36 -19.77 -5.46 0.24
N GLY A 37 -18.89 -4.48 0.01
CA GLY A 37 -18.28 -3.69 1.09
C GLY A 37 -17.11 -4.34 1.82
N SER A 38 -16.70 -5.56 1.44
CA SER A 38 -15.52 -6.25 1.99
C SER A 38 -14.79 -7.04 0.91
N MET A 39 -13.48 -7.19 1.08
CA MET A 39 -12.66 -8.03 0.23
C MET A 39 -12.68 -9.50 0.65
N TYR A 40 -13.34 -9.88 1.74
CA TYR A 40 -13.38 -11.26 2.24
C TYR A 40 -11.99 -11.86 2.51
N ILE A 41 -11.02 -11.04 2.94
CA ILE A 41 -9.68 -11.47 3.34
C ILE A 41 -9.69 -11.68 4.86
N TYR A 42 -10.38 -12.72 5.31
CA TYR A 42 -10.56 -12.97 6.75
C TYR A 42 -9.36 -13.67 7.36
N ALA A 43 -8.95 -13.21 8.54
CA ALA A 43 -7.89 -13.85 9.33
C ALA A 43 -8.34 -15.21 9.88
N ASP A 44 -9.60 -15.26 10.34
CA ASP A 44 -10.33 -16.46 10.75
C ASP A 44 -11.73 -16.44 10.14
N SER A 45 -12.12 -17.54 9.49
CA SER A 45 -13.49 -17.75 9.01
C SER A 45 -14.26 -18.54 10.07
N PRO A 46 -15.50 -18.17 10.41
CA PRO A 46 -16.35 -18.96 11.31
C PRO A 46 -16.57 -20.40 10.82
N HIS A 47 -16.47 -20.61 9.51
CA HIS A 47 -16.66 -21.92 8.87
C HIS A 47 -15.35 -22.70 8.67
N LEU A 48 -14.19 -22.05 8.83
CA LEU A 48 -12.87 -22.68 8.71
C LEU A 48 -11.83 -21.93 9.56
N PRO A 49 -11.86 -22.12 10.89
CA PRO A 49 -10.89 -21.50 11.80
C PRO A 49 -9.46 -21.90 11.42
N HIS A 50 -8.55 -20.95 11.48
CA HIS A 50 -7.12 -21.07 11.17
C HIS A 50 -6.78 -21.52 9.73
N SER A 51 -7.67 -21.28 8.76
CA SER A 51 -7.40 -21.63 7.37
C SER A 51 -6.08 -21.02 6.87
N PRO A 52 -5.09 -21.82 6.42
CA PRO A 52 -3.82 -21.31 5.91
C PRO A 52 -3.99 -20.43 4.65
N LEU A 53 -5.18 -20.48 4.04
CA LEU A 53 -5.50 -19.74 2.82
C LEU A 53 -5.40 -18.22 2.98
N SER A 54 -5.65 -17.67 4.18
CA SER A 54 -5.54 -16.22 4.39
C SER A 54 -4.09 -15.71 4.37
N LEU A 55 -3.13 -16.55 4.80
CA LEU A 55 -1.70 -16.25 4.68
C LEU A 55 -1.17 -16.46 3.26
N LEU A 56 -1.82 -17.32 2.46
CA LEU A 56 -1.40 -17.59 1.09
C LEU A 56 -1.42 -16.32 0.22
N ILE A 57 -2.39 -15.42 0.44
CA ILE A 57 -2.50 -14.16 -0.32
C ILE A 57 -1.24 -13.30 -0.13
N PRO A 58 -0.91 -12.78 1.07
CA PRO A 58 0.28 -11.93 1.23
C PRO A 58 1.58 -12.66 0.89
N VAL A 59 1.67 -13.97 1.14
CA VAL A 59 2.84 -14.78 0.76
C VAL A 59 3.00 -14.86 -0.76
N ALA A 60 1.92 -15.09 -1.52
CA ALA A 60 1.96 -15.10 -2.97
C ALA A 60 2.40 -13.74 -3.53
N HIS A 61 1.79 -12.65 -3.06
CA HIS A 61 2.17 -11.30 -3.51
C HIS A 61 3.61 -10.92 -3.14
N LEU A 62 4.11 -11.36 -1.99
CA LEU A 62 5.52 -11.18 -1.61
C LEU A 62 6.45 -12.00 -2.51
N THR A 63 6.11 -13.26 -2.76
CA THR A 63 6.86 -14.16 -3.65
C THR A 63 6.92 -13.62 -5.09
N LEU A 64 5.85 -12.98 -5.56
CA LEU A 64 5.84 -12.26 -6.85
C LEU A 64 6.91 -11.18 -6.88
N SER A 65 6.98 -10.38 -5.82
CA SER A 65 7.90 -9.25 -5.75
C SER A 65 9.34 -9.74 -5.69
N LEU A 66 9.62 -10.75 -4.87
CA LEU A 66 10.95 -11.36 -4.73
C LEU A 66 11.40 -12.07 -6.02
N SER A 67 10.50 -12.77 -6.71
CA SER A 67 10.84 -13.44 -7.97
C SER A 67 11.24 -12.47 -9.09
N SER A 68 10.93 -11.17 -8.96
CA SER A 68 11.42 -10.17 -9.92
C SER A 68 12.96 -9.98 -9.87
N LEU A 69 13.65 -10.43 -8.81
CA LEU A 69 15.12 -10.42 -8.73
C LEU A 69 15.80 -11.28 -9.81
N ILE A 70 15.08 -12.26 -10.37
CA ILE A 70 15.57 -13.11 -11.47
C ILE A 70 15.87 -12.26 -12.71
N PHE A 71 15.17 -11.15 -12.90
CA PHE A 71 15.38 -10.26 -14.05
C PHE A 71 16.52 -9.27 -13.79
N GLN A 72 17.50 -9.30 -14.69
CA GLN A 72 18.53 -8.27 -14.76
C GLN A 72 17.92 -6.95 -15.27
N VAL A 73 18.03 -5.91 -14.47
CA VAL A 73 17.56 -4.55 -14.77
C VAL A 73 18.75 -3.58 -14.78
N PRO A 74 18.70 -2.51 -15.58
CA PRO A 74 19.77 -1.51 -15.59
C PRO A 74 19.96 -0.91 -14.19
N LEU A 75 21.23 -0.70 -13.82
CA LEU A 75 21.60 -0.09 -12.53
C LEU A 75 21.19 1.38 -12.48
N THR A 76 21.46 2.10 -13.56
CA THR A 76 21.14 3.52 -13.70
C THR A 76 19.91 3.74 -14.55
N ARG A 77 19.28 4.88 -14.32
CA ARG A 77 18.07 5.29 -14.99
C ARG A 77 18.37 5.75 -16.42
N LEU A 78 17.56 5.30 -17.39
CA LEU A 78 17.55 5.82 -18.75
C LEU A 78 16.44 6.87 -18.89
N ASN A 79 16.75 8.04 -19.47
CA ASN A 79 15.78 9.14 -19.62
C ASN A 79 14.80 8.93 -20.80
N SER A 80 15.13 8.06 -21.74
CA SER A 80 14.40 7.93 -23.01
C SER A 80 13.14 7.07 -22.94
N LYS A 81 13.02 6.15 -21.99
CA LYS A 81 11.86 5.22 -21.89
C LYS A 81 11.53 4.90 -20.43
N ILE A 82 10.24 4.68 -20.16
CA ILE A 82 9.80 4.12 -18.88
C ILE A 82 10.24 2.65 -18.84
N ILE A 83 11.33 2.40 -18.12
CA ILE A 83 11.92 1.08 -17.92
C ILE A 83 12.07 0.88 -16.42
N ILE A 84 11.99 -0.36 -15.94
CA ILE A 84 12.29 -0.69 -14.54
C ILE A 84 13.81 -0.67 -14.37
N TRP A 85 14.34 0.23 -13.53
CA TRP A 85 15.75 0.24 -13.10
C TRP A 85 15.90 -0.30 -11.67
N LYS A 86 17.14 -0.49 -11.21
CA LYS A 86 17.44 -1.20 -9.97
C LYS A 86 16.84 -0.57 -8.73
N GLU A 87 16.95 0.75 -8.57
CA GLU A 87 16.33 1.48 -7.45
C GLU A 87 14.81 1.27 -7.43
N LEU A 88 14.13 1.49 -8.55
CA LEU A 88 12.68 1.30 -8.64
C LEU A 88 12.25 -0.15 -8.35
N GLN A 89 12.98 -1.13 -8.88
CA GLN A 89 12.76 -2.54 -8.59
C GLN A 89 12.80 -2.80 -7.07
N LEU A 90 13.84 -2.31 -6.38
CA LEU A 90 14.01 -2.49 -4.95
C LEU A 90 12.97 -1.71 -4.14
N HIS A 91 12.59 -0.50 -4.54
CA HIS A 91 11.50 0.25 -3.91
C HIS A 91 10.18 -0.51 -3.99
N ASN A 92 9.86 -1.08 -5.14
CA ASN A 92 8.64 -1.87 -5.31
C ASN A 92 8.66 -3.13 -4.43
N MET A 93 9.81 -3.78 -4.27
CA MET A 93 9.98 -4.89 -3.33
C MET A 93 9.76 -4.47 -1.88
N VAL A 94 10.38 -3.37 -1.45
CA VAL A 94 10.26 -2.87 -0.08
C VAL A 94 8.82 -2.43 0.23
N PHE A 95 8.14 -1.73 -0.67
CA PHE A 95 6.77 -1.32 -0.40
C PHE A 95 5.75 -2.46 -0.53
N THR A 96 6.00 -3.45 -1.40
CA THR A 96 5.19 -4.68 -1.43
C THR A 96 5.36 -5.47 -0.14
N SER A 97 6.60 -5.67 0.31
CA SER A 97 6.90 -6.40 1.55
C SER A 97 6.33 -5.70 2.78
N ARG A 98 6.36 -4.36 2.83
CA ARG A 98 5.67 -3.58 3.88
C ARG A 98 4.21 -3.98 4.02
N SER A 99 3.45 -3.94 2.92
CA SER A 99 2.04 -4.30 2.93
C SER A 99 1.83 -5.78 3.28
N ALA A 100 2.58 -6.69 2.66
CA ALA A 100 2.47 -8.12 2.92
C ALA A 100 2.80 -8.48 4.38
N MET A 101 3.82 -7.85 4.97
CA MET A 101 4.19 -8.04 6.38
C MET A 101 3.10 -7.53 7.33
N ILE A 102 2.46 -6.40 7.03
CA ILE A 102 1.32 -5.91 7.84
C ILE A 102 0.14 -6.88 7.77
N MET A 103 -0.16 -7.43 6.58
CA MET A 103 -1.21 -8.43 6.43
C MET A 103 -0.90 -9.69 7.25
N ILE A 104 0.31 -10.25 7.10
CA ILE A 104 0.74 -11.45 7.83
C ILE A 104 0.71 -11.19 9.34
N TYR A 105 1.28 -10.08 9.79
CA TYR A 105 1.30 -9.68 11.20
C TYR A 105 -0.12 -9.53 11.77
N SER A 106 -1.00 -8.86 11.03
CA SER A 106 -2.41 -8.70 11.39
C SER A 106 -3.13 -10.05 11.52
N ILE A 107 -2.94 -10.95 10.54
CA ILE A 107 -3.55 -12.29 10.55
C ILE A 107 -3.07 -13.09 11.75
N ILE A 108 -1.76 -13.06 12.04
CA ILE A 108 -1.18 -13.78 13.19
C ILE A 108 -1.72 -13.21 14.51
N CYS A 109 -1.79 -11.89 14.67
CA CYS A 109 -2.32 -11.27 15.88
C CYS A 109 -3.80 -11.63 16.10
N ILE A 110 -4.64 -11.56 15.06
CA ILE A 110 -6.06 -11.90 15.18
C ILE A 110 -6.27 -13.37 15.55
N ARG A 111 -5.52 -14.29 14.94
CA ARG A 111 -5.59 -15.72 15.27
C ARG A 111 -5.19 -16.07 16.71
N ASN A 112 -4.44 -15.18 17.36
CA ASN A 112 -4.05 -15.31 18.77
C ASN A 112 -4.95 -14.45 19.68
N ASP A 113 -6.16 -14.12 19.23
CA ASP A 113 -7.16 -13.33 19.96
C ASP A 113 -6.66 -11.94 20.40
N ILE A 114 -5.69 -11.36 19.68
CA ILE A 114 -5.23 -9.97 19.88
C ILE A 114 -6.15 -9.06 19.05
N ASP A 115 -7.33 -8.79 19.59
CA ASP A 115 -8.30 -7.85 19.03
C ASP A 115 -8.34 -6.54 19.84
N MET A 116 -9.17 -5.58 19.43
CA MET A 116 -9.33 -4.30 20.12
C MET A 116 -9.75 -4.42 21.60
N SER A 117 -10.40 -5.52 22.00
CA SER A 117 -10.82 -5.72 23.39
C SER A 117 -9.70 -6.27 24.28
N ASN A 118 -8.61 -6.76 23.68
CA ASN A 118 -7.49 -7.33 24.38
C ASN A 118 -6.54 -6.24 24.91
N LYS A 119 -6.05 -6.42 26.14
CA LYS A 119 -5.03 -5.56 26.77
C LYS A 119 -3.76 -5.42 25.91
N TYR A 120 -3.41 -6.43 25.12
CA TYR A 120 -2.20 -6.40 24.28
C TYR A 120 -2.38 -5.69 22.93
N TYR A 121 -3.53 -5.09 22.66
CA TYR A 121 -3.78 -4.41 21.38
C TYR A 121 -2.83 -3.24 21.10
N TYR A 122 -2.35 -2.53 22.12
CA TYR A 122 -1.36 -1.46 21.94
C TYR A 122 -0.03 -2.00 21.38
N LEU A 123 0.40 -3.21 21.78
CA LEU A 123 1.60 -3.86 21.22
C LEU A 123 1.41 -4.19 19.75
N TYR A 124 0.20 -4.64 19.37
CA TYR A 124 -0.16 -4.82 17.98
C TYR A 124 0.03 -3.53 17.18
N GLN A 125 -0.47 -2.40 17.68
CA GLN A 125 -0.33 -1.10 17.03
C GLN A 125 1.13 -0.63 16.92
N ILE A 126 1.94 -0.82 17.97
CA ILE A 126 3.38 -0.53 17.96
C ILE A 126 4.10 -1.38 16.90
N GLY A 127 3.78 -2.67 16.81
CA GLY A 127 4.36 -3.57 15.81
C GLY A 127 4.05 -3.13 14.38
N LYS A 128 2.81 -2.70 14.09
CA LYS A 128 2.45 -2.10 12.79
C LYS A 128 3.33 -0.88 12.48
N LEU A 129 3.45 0.05 13.43
CA LEU A 129 4.27 1.25 13.24
C LEU A 129 5.73 0.88 12.95
N ALA A 130 6.29 -0.06 13.72
CA ALA A 130 7.67 -0.54 13.56
C ALA A 130 7.89 -1.12 12.16
N ILE A 131 6.97 -1.97 11.67
CA ILE A 131 7.03 -2.53 10.31
C ILE A 131 7.01 -1.40 9.27
N VAL A 132 6.09 -0.44 9.40
CA VAL A 132 5.98 0.68 8.44
C VAL A 132 7.26 1.52 8.44
N VAL A 133 7.78 1.91 9.61
CA VAL A 133 8.97 2.75 9.74
C VAL A 133 10.20 2.04 9.18
N PHE A 134 10.39 0.77 9.54
CA PHE A 134 11.51 -0.05 9.06
C PHE A 134 11.56 -0.09 7.53
N HIS A 135 10.44 -0.36 6.86
CA HIS A 135 10.41 -0.39 5.39
C HIS A 135 10.66 0.99 4.77
N HIS A 136 10.25 2.09 5.42
CA HIS A 136 10.61 3.43 4.92
C HIS A 136 12.09 3.75 5.11
N MET A 137 12.72 3.29 6.19
CA MET A 137 14.17 3.41 6.37
C MET A 137 14.92 2.60 5.31
N LEU A 138 14.46 1.39 4.97
CA LEU A 138 15.02 0.61 3.86
C LEU A 138 14.86 1.32 2.52
N ALA A 139 13.70 1.92 2.26
CA ALA A 139 13.47 2.69 1.04
C ALA A 139 14.43 3.90 0.94
N ASP A 140 14.63 4.62 2.04
CA ASP A 140 15.57 5.75 2.07
C ASP A 140 17.02 5.29 1.88
N TYR A 141 17.41 4.17 2.50
CA TYR A 141 18.72 3.57 2.28
C TYR A 141 18.93 3.19 0.80
N ILE A 142 17.93 2.61 0.15
CA ILE A 142 17.98 2.30 -1.29
C ILE A 142 18.13 3.59 -2.10
N THR A 143 17.33 4.62 -1.80
CA THR A 143 17.43 5.92 -2.46
C THR A 143 18.85 6.48 -2.30
N LEU A 144 19.42 6.51 -1.10
CA LEU A 144 20.77 7.01 -0.85
C LEU A 144 21.84 6.23 -1.63
N LYS A 145 21.69 4.90 -1.74
CA LYS A 145 22.66 4.04 -2.43
C LYS A 145 22.63 4.19 -3.95
N TYR A 146 21.46 4.42 -4.54
CA TYR A 146 21.28 4.45 -6.00
C TYR A 146 21.06 5.87 -6.57
N ASN A 147 20.99 6.90 -5.73
CA ASN A 147 20.85 8.29 -6.17
C ASN A 147 22.02 8.67 -7.08
N THR A 148 21.74 8.78 -8.37
CA THR A 148 22.66 9.30 -9.37
C THR A 148 22.04 10.58 -9.93
N ASN A 149 22.69 11.73 -9.69
CA ASN A 149 22.33 13.05 -10.22
C ASN A 149 21.05 13.71 -9.64
N GLU A 150 20.77 13.56 -8.34
CA GLU A 150 19.66 14.26 -7.62
C GLU A 150 18.23 13.98 -8.10
N LYS A 151 18.04 12.97 -8.96
CA LYS A 151 16.72 12.57 -9.49
C LYS A 151 16.13 11.45 -8.64
N THR A 152 14.84 11.57 -8.30
CA THR A 152 14.16 10.61 -7.39
C THR A 152 13.12 9.74 -8.09
N THR A 153 12.90 8.56 -7.51
CA THR A 153 12.42 7.30 -8.12
C THR A 153 11.09 7.35 -8.87
N THR A 154 10.16 8.23 -8.51
CA THR A 154 8.84 8.35 -9.18
C THR A 154 8.54 9.75 -9.69
N ARG A 155 9.23 10.77 -9.17
CA ARG A 155 8.97 12.17 -9.53
C ARG A 155 9.43 12.49 -10.94
N ASP A 156 10.44 11.77 -11.43
CA ASP A 156 11.12 12.21 -12.64
C ASP A 156 10.86 11.30 -13.83
N ILE A 157 10.00 10.25 -13.73
CA ILE A 157 9.62 9.33 -14.83
C ILE A 157 9.36 10.10 -16.13
N ASN A 158 9.77 9.56 -17.29
CA ASN A 158 9.72 10.32 -18.55
C ASN A 158 8.28 10.77 -18.88
N TRP A 159 8.07 12.09 -18.89
CA TRP A 159 6.81 12.75 -19.17
C TRP A 159 6.86 13.28 -20.62
N GLU A 160 6.59 12.42 -21.59
CA GLU A 160 6.56 12.84 -23.00
C GLU A 160 5.40 13.82 -23.23
N ASN A 161 5.72 15.01 -23.75
CA ASN A 161 4.77 16.01 -24.23
C ASN A 161 3.71 16.49 -23.22
N ILE A 162 4.01 16.45 -21.91
CA ILE A 162 3.10 16.96 -20.86
C ILE A 162 3.56 18.35 -20.39
N PRO A 163 2.66 19.34 -20.22
CA PRO A 163 3.00 20.66 -19.68
C PRO A 163 3.55 20.59 -18.25
N ASP A 164 4.49 21.47 -17.91
CA ASP A 164 5.16 21.45 -16.59
C ASP A 164 4.20 21.68 -15.41
N ASN A 165 3.14 22.46 -15.61
CA ASN A 165 2.08 22.66 -14.62
C ASN A 165 1.37 21.34 -14.27
N VAL A 166 1.11 20.50 -15.28
CA VAL A 166 0.48 19.19 -15.11
C VAL A 166 1.44 18.23 -14.39
N LYS A 167 2.74 18.25 -14.74
CA LYS A 167 3.76 17.46 -14.03
C LYS A 167 3.81 17.84 -12.55
N LYS A 168 3.80 19.13 -12.22
CA LYS A 168 3.82 19.60 -10.82
C LYS A 168 2.58 19.11 -10.06
N SER A 169 1.40 19.22 -10.65
CA SER A 169 0.15 18.73 -10.07
C SER A 169 0.17 17.22 -9.84
N LEU A 170 0.62 16.43 -10.82
CA LEU A 170 0.72 14.97 -10.69
C LEU A 170 1.75 14.55 -9.62
N LYS A 171 2.90 15.23 -9.54
CA LYS A 171 3.89 14.98 -8.47
C LYS A 171 3.29 15.25 -7.08
N GLN A 172 2.50 16.30 -6.93
CA GLN A 172 1.79 16.59 -5.69
C GLN A 172 0.74 15.53 -5.38
N TYR A 173 -0.06 15.12 -6.37
CA TYR A 173 -1.03 14.04 -6.24
C TYR A 173 -0.38 12.73 -5.78
N TYR A 174 0.75 12.33 -6.38
CA TYR A 174 1.49 11.14 -5.95
C TYR A 174 2.02 11.25 -4.53
N ALA A 175 2.52 12.43 -4.11
CA ALA A 175 2.98 12.64 -2.75
C ALA A 175 1.82 12.54 -1.74
N ILE A 176 0.65 13.09 -2.07
CA ILE A 176 -0.56 12.98 -1.26
C ILE A 176 -0.98 11.52 -1.11
N CYS A 177 -1.06 10.77 -2.22
CA CYS A 177 -1.44 9.35 -2.18
C CYS A 177 -0.45 8.50 -1.36
N GLN A 178 0.85 8.79 -1.45
CA GLN A 178 1.86 8.12 -0.63
C GLN A 178 1.67 8.39 0.87
N ILE A 179 1.38 9.64 1.25
CA ILE A 179 1.10 10.01 2.65
C ILE A 179 -0.18 9.33 3.12
N LEU A 180 -1.24 9.30 2.31
CA LEU A 180 -2.49 8.62 2.67
C LEU A 180 -2.28 7.12 2.83
N ALA A 181 -1.52 6.48 1.95
CA ALA A 181 -1.18 5.06 2.07
C ALA A 181 -0.43 4.76 3.38
N ILE A 182 0.51 5.62 3.79
CA ILE A 182 1.20 5.49 5.09
C ILE A 182 0.18 5.56 6.24
N ASN A 183 -0.69 6.55 6.22
CA ASN A 183 -1.66 6.77 7.28
C ASN A 183 -2.69 5.65 7.34
N ALA A 184 -3.16 5.11 6.20
CA ALA A 184 -4.07 3.97 6.16
C ALA A 184 -3.45 2.73 6.84
N LEU A 185 -2.15 2.48 6.64
CA LEU A 185 -1.47 1.37 7.30
C LEU A 185 -1.30 1.55 8.81
N ILE A 186 -1.10 2.79 9.27
CA ILE A 186 -0.88 3.10 10.69
C ILE A 186 -2.22 3.18 11.44
N LEU A 187 -3.18 3.95 10.92
CA LEU A 187 -4.40 4.37 11.62
C LEU A 187 -5.56 3.38 11.51
N THR A 188 -5.56 2.50 10.51
CA THR A 188 -6.65 1.54 10.34
C THR A 188 -6.51 0.42 11.37
N ASP A 189 -7.60 0.21 12.11
CA ASP A 189 -7.75 -0.87 13.10
C ASP A 189 -8.28 -2.13 12.41
N ASN A 190 -8.07 -3.30 13.03
CA ASN A 190 -8.71 -4.54 12.57
C ASN A 190 -9.94 -4.83 13.43
N ASP A 191 -10.98 -5.34 12.79
CA ASP A 191 -12.03 -6.07 13.49
C ASP A 191 -11.61 -7.52 13.78
N LYS A 192 -12.45 -8.26 14.53
CA LYS A 192 -12.19 -9.66 14.89
C LYS A 192 -12.13 -10.60 13.68
N THR A 193 -12.68 -10.21 12.54
CA THR A 193 -12.68 -11.01 11.31
C THR A 193 -11.45 -10.72 10.44
N GLY A 194 -10.73 -9.62 10.72
CA GLY A 194 -9.60 -9.14 9.93
C GLY A 194 -9.95 -8.10 8.87
N SER A 195 -11.17 -7.58 8.86
CA SER A 195 -11.50 -6.41 8.05
C SER A 195 -10.83 -5.15 8.61
N GLY A 196 -10.43 -4.22 7.74
CA GLY A 196 -9.71 -3.00 8.11
C GLY A 196 -8.26 -2.98 7.64
N ALA A 197 -7.29 -3.26 8.52
CA ALA A 197 -5.87 -3.07 8.22
C ALA A 197 -5.32 -4.08 7.19
N ILE A 198 -5.83 -5.33 7.17
CA ILE A 198 -5.48 -6.31 6.13
C ILE A 198 -5.95 -5.82 4.76
N GLU A 199 -7.19 -5.36 4.69
CA GLU A 199 -7.78 -4.79 3.49
C GLU A 199 -7.02 -3.53 3.03
N ALA A 200 -6.63 -2.68 3.99
CA ALA A 200 -5.82 -1.50 3.71
C ALA A 200 -4.45 -1.83 3.14
N ALA A 201 -3.76 -2.80 3.74
CA ALA A 201 -2.48 -3.24 3.25
C ALA A 201 -2.57 -3.82 1.83
N PHE A 202 -3.61 -4.59 1.55
CA PHE A 202 -3.87 -5.14 0.22
C PHE A 202 -4.12 -4.05 -0.83
N LEU A 203 -4.99 -3.06 -0.54
CA LEU A 203 -5.28 -1.96 -1.47
C LEU A 203 -4.08 -1.05 -1.71
N VAL A 204 -3.27 -0.79 -0.68
CA VAL A 204 -2.01 -0.01 -0.82
C VAL A 204 -0.99 -0.76 -1.67
N MET A 205 -1.01 -2.10 -1.67
CA MET A 205 -0.12 -2.93 -2.48
C MET A 205 -0.49 -2.93 -3.96
N PHE A 206 -1.77 -2.74 -4.30
CA PHE A 206 -2.28 -2.80 -5.68
C PHE A 206 -1.58 -1.83 -6.64
N PRO A 207 -1.49 -0.51 -6.37
CA PRO A 207 -0.81 0.44 -7.25
C PRO A 207 0.66 0.08 -7.51
N ILE A 208 1.34 -0.50 -6.52
CA ILE A 208 2.77 -0.85 -6.61
C ILE A 208 2.96 -1.97 -7.62
N GLN A 209 2.20 -3.06 -7.48
CA GLN A 209 2.32 -4.21 -8.38
C GLN A 209 1.75 -3.89 -9.77
N LEU A 210 0.62 -3.17 -9.84
CA LEU A 210 0.07 -2.73 -11.12
C LEU A 210 1.05 -1.84 -11.88
N SER A 211 1.70 -0.90 -11.19
CA SER A 211 2.73 -0.02 -11.78
C SER A 211 3.84 -0.84 -12.46
N THR A 212 4.39 -1.86 -11.78
CA THR A 212 5.42 -2.73 -12.37
C THR A 212 4.91 -3.48 -13.60
N PHE A 213 3.69 -4.02 -13.54
CA PHE A 213 3.08 -4.69 -14.68
C PHE A 213 2.90 -3.74 -15.87
N LEU A 214 2.36 -2.54 -15.64
CA LEU A 214 2.20 -1.52 -16.69
C LEU A 214 3.55 -1.14 -17.30
N MET A 215 4.62 -1.05 -16.52
CA MET A 215 5.97 -0.78 -17.07
C MET A 215 6.44 -1.91 -17.99
N THR A 216 6.07 -3.17 -17.72
CA THR A 216 6.36 -4.27 -18.65
C THR A 216 5.58 -4.15 -19.96
N LEU A 217 4.32 -3.66 -19.91
CA LEU A 217 3.52 -3.40 -21.12
C LEU A 217 4.09 -2.25 -21.95
N VAL A 218 4.55 -1.17 -21.31
CA VAL A 218 5.24 -0.06 -21.99
C VAL A 218 6.52 -0.55 -22.67
N ARG A 219 7.34 -1.35 -21.96
CA ARG A 219 8.56 -1.94 -22.53
C ARG A 219 8.27 -2.78 -23.78
N LYS A 220 7.15 -3.49 -23.81
CA LYS A 220 6.69 -4.30 -24.96
C LYS A 220 5.97 -3.50 -26.03
N SER A 221 5.86 -2.19 -25.85
CA SER A 221 5.14 -1.28 -26.74
C SER A 221 3.68 -1.67 -26.95
N ILE A 222 3.05 -2.29 -25.93
CA ILE A 222 1.62 -2.61 -25.93
C ILE A 222 0.81 -1.37 -25.53
N ILE A 223 1.31 -0.60 -24.55
CA ILE A 223 0.72 0.66 -24.10
C ILE A 223 1.75 1.79 -24.20
N THR A 224 1.28 3.04 -24.28
CA THR A 224 2.16 4.22 -24.28
C THR A 224 2.47 4.71 -22.87
N ASN A 225 3.46 5.61 -22.74
CA ASN A 225 3.82 6.25 -21.46
C ASN A 225 2.64 7.00 -20.83
N ILE A 226 1.78 7.61 -21.64
CA ILE A 226 0.58 8.33 -21.15
C ILE A 226 -0.41 7.35 -20.52
N HIS A 227 -0.69 6.22 -21.17
CA HIS A 227 -1.56 5.18 -20.62
C HIS A 227 -1.04 4.67 -19.28
N TRP A 228 0.28 4.50 -19.14
CA TRP A 228 0.91 4.14 -17.87
C TRP A 228 0.57 5.14 -16.76
N HIS A 229 0.74 6.45 -17.01
CA HIS A 229 0.40 7.48 -16.03
C HIS A 229 -1.07 7.49 -15.65
N ILE A 230 -1.97 7.29 -16.61
CA ILE A 230 -3.42 7.26 -16.38
C ILE A 230 -3.80 6.06 -15.51
N PHE A 231 -3.43 4.84 -15.90
CA PHE A 231 -3.77 3.64 -15.13
C PHE A 231 -3.13 3.63 -13.75
N TYR A 232 -1.89 4.13 -13.65
CA TYR A 232 -1.23 4.26 -12.36
C TYR A 232 -1.93 5.29 -11.46
N ALA A 233 -2.26 6.47 -11.99
CA ALA A 233 -3.00 7.49 -11.22
C ALA A 233 -4.37 6.98 -10.77
N LEU A 234 -5.11 6.29 -11.64
CA LEU A 234 -6.38 5.67 -11.28
C LEU A 234 -6.22 4.61 -10.19
N SER A 235 -5.16 3.80 -10.25
CA SER A 235 -4.92 2.78 -9.23
C SER A 235 -4.66 3.38 -7.85
N LEU A 236 -4.02 4.55 -7.77
CA LEU A 236 -3.77 5.25 -6.51
C LEU A 236 -5.04 5.74 -5.80
N VAL A 237 -6.20 5.71 -6.47
CA VAL A 237 -7.50 5.97 -5.84
C VAL A 237 -7.95 4.79 -4.98
N SER A 238 -7.43 3.57 -5.19
CA SER A 238 -7.89 2.36 -4.49
C SER A 238 -7.87 2.46 -2.96
N PRO A 239 -6.87 3.07 -2.29
CA PRO A 239 -6.87 3.18 -0.83
C PRO A 239 -7.95 4.12 -0.29
N PHE A 240 -8.51 5.01 -1.12
CA PHE A 240 -9.58 5.92 -0.71
C PHE A 240 -10.91 5.21 -0.49
N PHE A 241 -11.15 4.06 -1.14
CA PHE A 241 -12.36 3.27 -0.91
C PHE A 241 -12.51 2.83 0.55
N ILE A 242 -11.41 2.68 1.27
CA ILE A 242 -11.41 2.34 2.70
C ILE A 242 -11.95 3.50 3.52
N VAL A 243 -11.48 4.71 3.23
CA VAL A 243 -11.93 5.93 3.92
C VAL A 243 -13.43 6.13 3.67
N ILE A 244 -13.89 5.91 2.44
CA ILE A 244 -15.31 5.97 2.09
C ILE A 244 -16.13 4.91 2.83
N ASN A 245 -15.66 3.66 2.88
CA ASN A 245 -16.35 2.59 3.60
C ASN A 245 -16.39 2.83 5.12
N MET A 246 -15.31 3.40 5.70
CA MET A 246 -15.27 3.81 7.10
C MET A 246 -16.28 4.94 7.39
N LEU A 247 -16.37 5.94 6.51
CA LEU A 247 -17.36 7.02 6.58
C LEU A 247 -18.81 6.51 6.46
N GLY A 248 -19.07 5.60 5.51
CA GLY A 248 -20.39 5.00 5.33
C GLY A 248 -20.86 4.24 6.58
N ASN A 249 -19.97 3.46 7.19
CA ASN A 249 -20.26 2.71 8.41
C ASN A 249 -20.42 3.58 9.66
N ALA A 250 -19.75 4.75 9.71
CA ALA A 250 -19.91 5.72 10.78
C ALA A 250 -21.29 6.40 10.72
N ASN A 251 -21.71 6.82 9.52
CA ASN A 251 -23.02 7.47 9.32
C ASN A 251 -24.21 6.54 9.60
N MET A 252 -24.08 5.23 9.36
CA MET A 252 -25.12 4.25 9.69
C MET A 252 -25.22 3.91 11.18
N ASN A 253 -24.14 4.07 11.96
CA ASN A 253 -24.09 3.75 13.39
C ASN A 253 -24.16 4.99 14.28
N ASN A 254 -25.14 5.87 14.05
CA ASN A 254 -25.34 7.11 14.82
C ASN A 254 -25.68 6.91 16.32
N ASN A 255 -25.81 5.68 16.80
CA ASN A 255 -26.13 5.40 18.21
C ASN A 255 -24.92 5.43 19.15
N ASP A 256 -23.68 5.51 18.65
CA ASP A 256 -22.47 5.49 19.49
C ASP A 256 -21.56 6.71 19.24
N ASN A 257 -21.80 7.78 20.01
CA ASN A 257 -21.09 9.06 19.93
C ASN A 257 -19.56 8.94 20.09
N SER A 258 -19.07 7.86 20.72
CA SER A 258 -17.63 7.62 20.92
C SER A 258 -16.94 7.13 19.63
N LYS A 259 -17.62 6.27 18.86
CA LYS A 259 -17.13 5.70 17.60
C LYS A 259 -17.01 6.78 16.53
N ASN A 260 -18.00 7.66 16.42
CA ASN A 260 -17.99 8.75 15.46
C ASN A 260 -16.81 9.73 15.66
N LYS A 261 -16.45 10.05 16.91
CA LYS A 261 -15.31 10.95 17.19
C LYS A 261 -13.96 10.38 16.75
N LEU A 262 -13.75 9.07 16.92
CA LEU A 262 -12.50 8.41 16.52
C LEU A 262 -12.37 8.33 15.00
N GLU A 263 -13.43 7.91 14.30
CA GLU A 263 -13.40 7.78 12.84
C GLU A 263 -13.19 9.15 12.17
N VAL A 264 -13.79 10.20 12.70
CA VAL A 264 -13.55 11.59 12.26
C VAL A 264 -12.10 12.01 12.50
N ALA A 265 -11.50 11.69 13.64
CA ALA A 265 -10.09 12.00 13.91
C ALA A 265 -9.14 11.33 12.92
N LYS A 266 -9.41 10.08 12.52
CA LYS A 266 -8.63 9.34 11.52
C LYS A 266 -8.65 9.97 10.13
N ILE A 267 -9.62 10.84 9.82
CA ILE A 267 -9.68 11.61 8.56
C ILE A 267 -8.87 12.90 8.66
N TYR A 268 -8.97 13.61 9.79
CA TYR A 268 -8.25 14.87 9.99
C TYR A 268 -6.74 14.69 10.18
N LEU A 269 -6.30 13.61 10.85
CA LEU A 269 -4.87 13.35 11.08
C LEU A 269 -4.05 13.24 9.78
N PRO A 270 -4.47 12.48 8.75
CA PRO A 270 -3.81 12.47 7.44
C PRO A 270 -3.79 13.84 6.75
N ILE A 271 -4.86 14.64 6.85
CA ILE A 271 -4.91 15.98 6.27
C ILE A 271 -3.85 16.88 6.92
N LEU A 272 -3.75 16.85 8.24
CA LEU A 272 -2.69 17.55 8.98
C LEU A 272 -1.30 17.04 8.58
N TYR A 273 -1.12 15.72 8.41
CA TYR A 273 0.13 15.16 7.87
C TYR A 273 0.49 15.85 6.55
N ILE A 274 -0.45 15.86 5.60
CA ILE A 274 -0.25 16.41 4.25
C ILE A 274 0.18 17.88 4.34
N ILE A 275 -0.52 18.69 5.14
CA ILE A 275 -0.21 20.11 5.33
C ILE A 275 1.22 20.27 5.89
N PHE A 276 1.54 19.63 7.01
CA PHE A 276 2.87 19.75 7.63
C PHE A 276 4.00 19.21 6.74
N ARG A 277 3.74 18.15 5.97
CA ARG A 277 4.74 17.55 5.10
C ARG A 277 4.98 18.38 3.83
N LEU A 278 3.93 18.88 3.20
CA LEU A 278 4.04 19.56 1.89
C LEU A 278 4.26 21.07 2.00
N GLN A 279 3.70 21.73 3.03
CA GLN A 279 3.86 23.18 3.20
C GLN A 279 5.03 23.53 4.12
N TYR A 280 5.22 22.76 5.21
CA TYR A 280 6.22 23.07 6.23
C TYR A 280 7.47 22.17 6.18
N ASN A 281 7.52 21.20 5.25
CA ASN A 281 8.65 20.27 5.05
C ASN A 281 9.06 19.47 6.30
N PHE A 282 8.12 19.18 7.21
CA PHE A 282 8.42 18.41 8.42
C PHE A 282 8.92 17.01 8.09
N ASN A 283 9.80 16.47 8.95
CA ASN A 283 10.35 15.12 8.77
C ASN A 283 9.22 14.08 8.81
N LYS A 284 9.20 13.17 7.82
CA LYS A 284 8.15 12.13 7.70
C LYS A 284 8.10 11.22 8.93
N TYR A 285 9.25 10.84 9.50
CA TYR A 285 9.28 9.94 10.66
C TYR A 285 8.67 10.62 11.88
N TYR A 286 9.02 11.90 12.10
CA TYR A 286 8.42 12.70 13.16
C TYR A 286 6.89 12.74 13.03
N LEU A 287 6.37 12.99 11.82
CA LEU A 287 4.94 13.01 11.55
C LEU A 287 4.27 11.64 11.78
N MET A 288 4.90 10.55 11.35
CA MET A 288 4.41 9.18 11.60
C MET A 288 4.26 8.89 13.10
N PHE A 289 5.27 9.23 13.91
CA PHE A 289 5.24 9.05 15.35
C PHE A 289 4.17 9.94 16.02
N HIS A 290 4.05 11.21 15.61
CA HIS A 290 3.05 12.12 16.18
C HIS A 290 1.63 11.65 15.91
N ILE A 291 1.34 11.25 14.68
CA ILE A 291 0.01 10.76 14.32
C ILE A 291 -0.31 9.45 15.03
N PHE A 292 0.68 8.57 15.19
CA PHE A 292 0.53 7.38 16.00
C PHE A 292 0.18 7.72 17.46
N ILE A 293 0.96 8.59 18.12
CA ILE A 293 0.73 8.98 19.52
C ILE A 293 -0.63 9.63 19.71
N ILE A 294 -1.01 10.56 18.83
CA ILE A 294 -2.31 11.22 18.89
C ILE A 294 -3.44 10.19 18.71
N ASN A 295 -3.31 9.26 17.77
CA ASN A 295 -4.28 8.20 17.58
C ASN A 295 -4.40 7.29 18.83
N GLN A 296 -3.28 6.88 19.43
CA GLN A 296 -3.29 6.09 20.68
C GLN A 296 -3.97 6.84 21.82
N TYR A 297 -3.67 8.13 21.98
CA TYR A 297 -4.29 8.97 23.00
C TYR A 297 -5.81 9.08 22.81
N ILE A 298 -6.28 9.26 21.57
CA ILE A 298 -7.72 9.31 21.27
C ILE A 298 -8.39 7.95 21.52
N GLN A 299 -7.73 6.84 21.17
CA GLN A 299 -8.24 5.50 21.44
C GLN A 299 -8.34 5.20 22.95
N TYR A 300 -7.33 5.61 23.72
CA TYR A 300 -7.33 5.51 25.19
C TYR A 300 -8.45 6.35 25.82
N LYS A 301 -8.60 7.62 25.41
CA LYS A 301 -9.63 8.52 25.95
C LYS A 301 -11.06 8.02 25.68
N ASN A 302 -11.27 7.30 24.58
CA ASN A 302 -12.56 6.72 24.22
C ASN A 302 -12.76 5.29 24.76
N SER A 303 -11.96 4.86 25.75
CA SER A 303 -12.04 3.55 26.41
C SER A 303 -11.93 2.34 25.47
N ARG A 304 -11.26 2.50 24.33
CA ARG A 304 -11.07 1.41 23.34
C ARG A 304 -9.80 0.60 23.54
N ILE A 305 -8.86 1.12 24.33
CA ILE A 305 -7.63 0.43 24.72
C ILE A 305 -7.47 0.59 26.22
N MET A 306 -7.25 -0.52 26.93
CA MET A 306 -6.72 -0.49 28.30
C MET A 306 -5.20 -0.48 28.21
N LEU A 307 -4.57 0.60 28.67
CA LEU A 307 -3.12 0.68 28.87
C LEU A 307 -2.73 -0.09 30.14
#